data_AF-A0A4R5PJG1-F1
#
_entry.id   AF-A0A4R5PJG1-F1
#
_cell.length_a   1.000
_cell.length_b   1.000
_cell.length_c   1.000
_cell.angle_alpha   90.00
_cell.angle_beta   90.00
_cell.angle_gamma   90.00
#
_symmetry.space_group_name_H-M   'P 1'
#
loop_
_entity.id
_entity.type
_entity.pdbx_description
1 polymer ?
#
loop_
_entity_poly.entity_id
_entity_poly.type
_entity_poly.pdbx_seq_one_letter_code
_entity_poly.pdbx_strand_id
1 'polypeptide(L)'
;MRGSRIKYENFRGMRAKCFWHIPPGWTIRPTILRFAHRESQPEDRGRVLMLGGTFPEVILRKAVASRAVRRLSGDPAGLAQILLLFRVVLVDGIIGARELEVFEGICLREFGIRSADLSQLHDVLESAKGQAAEKQLYVLLKQLDVSARYRLVGLMREIANACDDNQEQAVRLVFMTARLLGMEAEEA
;
A
#
# COMPACT_ATOMS: atom_id res chain seq x y z
N MET A 1 -21.49 0.49 -33.40
CA MET A 1 -22.17 1.52 -32.59
C MET A 1 -21.88 1.28 -31.11
N ARG A 2 -21.29 2.28 -30.44
CA ARG A 2 -21.25 2.55 -28.99
C ARG A 2 -20.86 1.39 -28.04
N GLY A 3 -19.55 1.26 -27.82
CA GLY A 3 -19.02 0.71 -26.57
C GLY A 3 -19.18 1.76 -25.45
N SER A 4 -19.91 1.40 -24.40
CA SER A 4 -20.24 2.27 -23.27
C SER A 4 -18.98 2.66 -22.51
N ARG A 5 -18.66 3.95 -22.56
CA ARG A 5 -17.58 4.60 -21.81
C ARG A 5 -18.19 5.05 -20.48
N ILE A 6 -17.82 4.43 -19.36
CA ILE A 6 -18.19 4.96 -18.04
C ILE A 6 -17.23 6.10 -17.73
N LYS A 7 -17.68 7.33 -17.96
CA LYS A 7 -17.05 8.54 -17.44
C LYS A 7 -17.50 8.71 -15.98
N TYR A 8 -16.55 8.77 -15.06
CA TYR A 8 -16.81 9.30 -13.72
C TYR A 8 -16.53 10.80 -13.72
N GLU A 9 -17.55 11.58 -14.05
CA GLU A 9 -17.61 13.02 -13.82
C GLU A 9 -18.32 13.26 -12.47
N ASN A 10 -17.78 14.19 -11.67
CA ASN A 10 -18.26 14.72 -10.38
C ASN A 10 -17.82 14.02 -9.08
N PHE A 11 -16.74 14.51 -8.48
CA PHE A 11 -16.55 14.51 -7.03
C PHE A 11 -16.13 15.90 -6.53
N ARG A 12 -17.08 16.85 -6.59
CA ARG A 12 -17.02 18.12 -5.88
C ARG A 12 -17.82 17.95 -4.58
N GLY A 13 -17.15 17.55 -3.51
CA GLY A 13 -17.74 17.57 -2.15
C GLY A 13 -17.71 16.24 -1.40
N MET A 14 -16.54 15.81 -0.94
CA MET A 14 -16.46 14.91 0.22
C MET A 14 -15.33 15.35 1.15
N ARG A 15 -15.73 15.72 2.37
CA ARG A 15 -14.85 16.19 3.44
C ARG A 15 -13.93 15.04 3.89
N ALA A 16 -12.62 15.29 3.80
CA ALA A 16 -11.53 14.78 4.65
C ALA A 16 -11.84 13.58 5.58
N LYS A 17 -12.00 12.38 5.01
CA LYS A 17 -11.97 11.11 5.77
C LYS A 17 -11.15 10.10 4.99
N CYS A 18 -9.94 9.83 5.49
CA CYS A 18 -9.00 8.76 5.16
C CYS A 18 -8.79 8.51 3.65
N PHE A 19 -7.63 8.91 3.14
CA PHE A 19 -7.15 8.63 1.78
C PHE A 19 -7.01 7.11 1.49
N TRP A 20 -7.08 6.28 2.54
CA TRP A 20 -6.79 4.84 2.55
C TRP A 20 -8.00 3.91 2.35
N HIS A 21 -9.15 4.40 1.90
CA HIS A 21 -10.31 3.52 1.71
C HIS A 21 -10.13 2.62 0.47
N ILE A 22 -9.65 1.42 0.71
CA ILE A 22 -9.64 0.27 -0.20
C ILE A 22 -11.03 -0.41 -0.08
N PRO A 23 -12.04 -0.13 -0.94
CA PRO A 23 -13.36 -0.76 -0.84
C PRO A 23 -13.34 -2.29 -0.93
N PRO A 24 -14.30 -3.02 -0.33
CA PRO A 24 -14.43 -4.46 -0.53
C PRO A 24 -14.71 -4.75 -2.01
N GLY A 25 -13.83 -5.52 -2.68
CA GLY A 25 -13.93 -5.86 -4.11
C GLY A 25 -12.87 -5.25 -5.05
N TRP A 26 -11.67 -4.92 -4.54
CA TRP A 26 -10.57 -4.41 -5.36
C TRP A 26 -10.28 -5.23 -6.63
N THR A 27 -10.53 -4.61 -7.79
CA THR A 27 -10.21 -5.16 -9.12
C THR A 27 -8.73 -4.99 -9.42
N ILE A 28 -7.98 -6.04 -9.15
CA ILE A 28 -6.66 -6.32 -9.74
C ILE A 28 -6.89 -6.52 -11.24
N ARG A 29 -6.16 -5.82 -12.13
CA ARG A 29 -6.17 -6.21 -13.56
C ARG A 29 -5.55 -7.61 -13.66
N PRO A 30 -6.30 -8.63 -14.14
CA PRO A 30 -5.79 -9.98 -14.21
C PRO A 30 -4.94 -10.12 -15.47
N THR A 31 -3.71 -9.61 -15.45
CA THR A 31 -2.69 -10.07 -16.41
C THR A 31 -1.88 -11.16 -15.72
N ILE A 32 -2.50 -12.35 -15.66
CA ILE A 32 -1.89 -13.67 -15.38
C ILE A 32 -1.16 -13.74 -14.03
N LEU A 33 -1.93 -13.85 -12.95
CA LEU A 33 -1.46 -14.44 -11.70
C LEU A 33 -1.94 -15.89 -11.64
N ARG A 34 -1.09 -16.85 -12.03
CA ARG A 34 -1.27 -18.26 -11.65
C ARG A 34 -0.82 -18.42 -10.20
N PHE A 35 -1.72 -18.18 -9.26
CA PHE A 35 -1.58 -18.70 -7.90
C PHE A 35 -2.18 -20.11 -7.88
N ALA A 36 -1.36 -21.12 -8.18
CA ALA A 36 -1.74 -22.50 -7.92
C ALA A 36 -1.63 -22.75 -6.40
N HIS A 37 -2.74 -22.60 -5.69
CA HIS A 37 -2.92 -23.19 -4.37
C HIS A 37 -2.98 -24.71 -4.56
N ARG A 38 -1.86 -25.42 -4.35
CA ARG A 38 -1.87 -26.89 -4.25
C ARG A 38 -2.44 -27.25 -2.87
N GLU A 39 -3.75 -27.37 -2.82
CA GLU A 39 -4.49 -27.87 -1.67
C GLU A 39 -4.39 -29.40 -1.68
N SER A 40 -3.63 -29.97 -0.75
CA SER A 40 -3.70 -31.40 -0.42
C SER A 40 -5.02 -31.66 0.31
N GLN A 41 -5.91 -32.43 -0.32
CA GLN A 41 -7.07 -33.03 0.35
C GLN A 41 -6.64 -33.89 1.55
N PRO A 42 -7.50 -34.03 2.56
CA PRO A 42 -8.29 -35.26 2.56
C PRO A 42 -9.78 -35.01 2.80
N GLU A 43 -10.60 -35.76 2.04
CA GLU A 43 -11.96 -36.08 2.42
C GLU A 43 -11.94 -36.87 3.74
N ASP A 44 -12.72 -36.45 4.75
CA ASP A 44 -13.77 -37.33 5.25
C ASP A 44 -14.87 -36.55 6.01
N ARG A 45 -16.07 -37.08 5.87
CA ARG A 45 -17.39 -36.51 6.17
C ARG A 45 -17.67 -36.48 7.67
N GLY A 46 -18.47 -35.50 8.10
CA GLY A 46 -19.34 -35.74 9.27
C GLY A 46 -19.88 -34.53 10.02
N ARG A 47 -21.15 -34.23 9.76
CA ARG A 47 -22.15 -33.58 10.64
C ARG A 47 -22.11 -32.05 10.79
N VAL A 48 -23.09 -31.46 10.09
CA VAL A 48 -23.82 -30.26 10.52
C VAL A 48 -24.48 -30.52 11.87
N LEU A 49 -24.18 -29.70 12.88
CA LEU A 49 -25.03 -29.47 14.04
C LEU A 49 -25.43 -27.99 14.03
N MET A 50 -26.67 -27.74 13.62
CA MET A 50 -27.38 -26.50 13.90
C MET A 50 -27.72 -26.51 15.39
N LEU A 51 -27.07 -25.64 16.17
CA LEU A 51 -27.50 -25.30 17.53
C LEU A 51 -27.66 -23.78 17.58
N GLY A 52 -28.91 -23.34 17.74
CA GLY A 52 -29.23 -21.98 18.13
C GLY A 52 -28.57 -21.66 19.47
N GLY A 53 -27.87 -20.53 19.51
CA GLY A 53 -27.19 -20.04 20.70
C GLY A 53 -26.64 -18.66 20.40
N THR A 54 -27.04 -17.69 21.21
CA THR A 54 -26.59 -16.30 21.26
C THR A 54 -25.11 -16.13 20.94
N PHE A 55 -24.79 -15.29 19.94
CA PHE A 55 -23.44 -14.84 19.58
C PHE A 55 -22.57 -14.57 20.82
N PRO A 56 -21.57 -15.40 21.14
CA PRO A 56 -20.51 -15.04 22.05
C PRO A 56 -19.28 -14.65 21.22
N GLU A 57 -18.93 -13.38 21.31
CA GLU A 57 -17.58 -12.85 21.12
C GLU A 57 -16.63 -13.69 20.25
N VAL A 58 -16.62 -13.39 18.94
CA VAL A 58 -15.39 -13.58 18.17
C VAL A 58 -14.40 -12.56 18.74
N ILE A 59 -13.68 -12.96 19.78
CA ILE A 59 -12.43 -12.30 20.16
C ILE A 59 -11.56 -12.42 18.92
N LEU A 60 -11.50 -11.34 18.14
CA LEU A 60 -10.53 -11.16 17.08
C LEU A 60 -9.17 -11.41 17.73
N ARG A 61 -8.58 -12.58 17.51
CA ARG A 61 -7.16 -12.80 17.77
C ARG A 61 -6.46 -11.78 16.90
N LYS A 62 -6.19 -10.60 17.44
CA LYS A 62 -5.37 -9.57 16.81
C LYS A 62 -4.07 -10.27 16.45
N ALA A 63 -3.88 -10.58 15.18
CA ALA A 63 -2.68 -11.27 14.72
C ALA A 63 -1.50 -10.50 15.28
N VAL A 64 -0.64 -11.20 16.03
CA VAL A 64 0.50 -10.57 16.67
C VAL A 64 1.36 -9.99 15.55
N ALA A 65 1.40 -8.66 15.47
CA ALA A 65 2.05 -7.98 14.37
C ALA A 65 3.50 -8.48 14.22
N SER A 66 3.97 -8.69 13.00
CA SER A 66 5.33 -9.17 12.74
C SER A 66 6.35 -8.22 13.39
N ARG A 67 7.54 -8.72 13.73
CA ARG A 67 8.57 -7.87 14.37
C ARG A 67 8.90 -6.65 13.51
N ALA A 68 8.97 -6.82 12.19
CA ALA A 68 9.22 -5.74 11.24
C ALA A 68 8.09 -4.70 11.27
N VAL A 69 6.83 -5.14 11.17
CA VAL A 69 5.65 -4.24 11.21
C VAL A 69 5.55 -3.50 12.55
N ARG A 70 5.85 -4.18 13.68
CA ARG A 70 5.91 -3.51 14.99
C ARG A 70 7.00 -2.45 15.07
N ARG A 71 8.20 -2.75 14.57
CA ARG A 71 9.31 -1.78 14.53
C ARG A 71 8.88 -0.56 13.71
N LEU A 72 8.32 -0.78 12.52
CA LEU A 72 7.81 0.29 11.68
C LEU A 72 6.74 1.13 12.40
N SER A 73 5.81 0.50 13.12
CA SER A 73 4.78 1.21 13.89
C SER A 73 5.33 2.13 15.01
N GLY A 74 6.60 1.96 15.38
CA GLY A 74 7.33 2.81 16.31
C GLY A 74 8.18 3.88 15.64
N ASP A 75 8.27 3.88 14.30
CA ASP A 75 9.08 4.78 13.50
C ASP A 75 8.20 5.63 12.55
N PRO A 76 7.85 6.86 12.95
CA PRO A 76 7.05 7.76 12.12
C PRO A 76 7.68 8.10 10.76
N ALA A 77 9.00 8.21 10.69
CA ALA A 77 9.69 8.51 9.45
C ALA A 77 9.69 7.31 8.50
N GLY A 78 9.84 6.09 9.03
CA GLY A 78 9.64 4.85 8.28
C GLY A 78 8.20 4.71 7.76
N LEU A 79 7.20 5.02 8.59
CA LEU A 79 5.79 5.05 8.15
C LEU A 79 5.60 6.05 7.01
N ALA A 80 6.16 7.25 7.13
CA ALA A 80 6.11 8.26 6.09
C ALA A 80 6.73 7.79 4.76
N GLN A 81 7.86 7.10 4.81
CA GLN A 81 8.48 6.54 3.61
C GLN A 81 7.57 5.51 2.92
N ILE A 82 7.03 4.54 3.66
CA ILE A 82 6.12 3.53 3.09
C ILE A 82 4.83 4.16 2.55
N LEU A 83 4.24 5.11 3.28
CA LEU A 83 3.05 5.84 2.82
C LEU A 83 3.31 6.52 1.46
N LEU A 84 4.48 7.15 1.30
CA LEU A 84 4.86 7.79 0.04
C LEU A 84 5.11 6.77 -1.08
N LEU A 85 5.83 5.68 -0.81
CA LEU A 85 6.07 4.63 -1.80
C LEU A 85 4.76 4.02 -2.30
N PHE A 86 3.82 3.76 -1.40
CA PHE A 86 2.51 3.24 -1.76
C PHE A 86 1.66 4.27 -2.53
N ARG A 87 1.85 5.58 -2.32
CA ARG A 87 1.22 6.62 -3.16
C ARG A 87 1.72 6.59 -4.60
N VAL A 88 2.95 6.14 -4.86
CA VAL A 88 3.44 5.94 -6.23
C VAL A 88 2.72 4.77 -6.88
N VAL A 89 2.52 3.67 -6.15
CA VAL A 89 1.72 2.52 -6.60
C VAL A 89 0.29 2.95 -6.97
N LEU A 90 -0.30 3.84 -6.17
CA LEU A 90 -1.68 4.33 -6.34
C LEU A 90 -1.80 5.58 -7.23
N VAL A 91 -0.82 5.91 -8.06
CA VAL A 91 -0.81 7.21 -8.74
C VAL A 91 -2.03 7.47 -9.63
N ASP A 92 -2.63 6.42 -10.21
CA ASP A 92 -3.86 6.48 -11.00
C ASP A 92 -5.11 5.99 -10.24
N GLY A 93 -4.96 5.65 -8.96
CA GLY A 93 -6.01 5.09 -8.11
C GLY A 93 -6.28 3.60 -8.32
N ILE A 94 -5.46 2.88 -9.10
CA ILE A 94 -5.57 1.43 -9.34
C ILE A 94 -4.23 0.77 -8.95
N ILE A 95 -4.28 -0.40 -8.32
CA ILE A 95 -3.07 -1.21 -8.10
C ILE A 95 -2.92 -2.24 -9.22
N GLY A 96 -1.95 -2.04 -10.09
CA GLY A 96 -1.46 -3.07 -11.00
C GLY A 96 -0.47 -4.02 -10.32
N ALA A 97 -0.29 -5.19 -10.93
CA ALA A 97 0.48 -6.28 -10.35
C ALA A 97 1.99 -5.99 -10.32
N ARG A 98 2.51 -5.21 -11.27
CA ARG A 98 3.95 -5.06 -11.50
C ARG A 98 4.57 -4.04 -10.54
N GLU A 99 3.93 -2.89 -10.40
CA GLU A 99 4.25 -1.87 -9.41
C GLU A 99 4.07 -2.39 -7.97
N LEU A 100 3.06 -3.24 -7.75
CA LEU A 100 2.87 -3.88 -6.46
C LEU A 100 4.01 -4.84 -6.16
N GLU A 101 4.39 -5.71 -7.10
CA GLU A 101 5.53 -6.63 -6.92
C GLU A 101 6.83 -5.89 -6.58
N VAL A 102 7.10 -4.76 -7.27
CA VAL A 102 8.26 -3.90 -6.94
C VAL A 102 8.13 -3.32 -5.54
N PHE A 103 6.96 -2.80 -5.17
CA PHE A 103 6.72 -2.29 -3.82
C PHE A 103 6.90 -3.36 -2.73
N GLU A 104 6.43 -4.59 -2.95
CA GLU A 104 6.63 -5.70 -2.02
C GLU A 104 8.11 -6.07 -1.87
N GLY A 105 8.85 -6.08 -2.99
CA GLY A 105 10.29 -6.27 -2.99
C GLY A 105 11.04 -5.20 -2.19
N ILE A 106 10.63 -3.93 -2.33
CA ILE A 106 11.16 -2.80 -1.55
C ILE A 106 10.82 -2.96 -0.07
N CYS A 107 9.57 -3.32 0.27
CA CYS A 107 9.14 -3.56 1.65
C CYS A 107 10.00 -4.63 2.34
N LEU A 108 10.31 -5.71 1.63
CA LEU A 108 11.16 -6.77 2.15
C LEU A 108 12.61 -6.30 2.33
N ARG A 109 13.17 -5.67 1.30
CA ARG A 109 14.57 -5.24 1.25
C ARG A 109 14.89 -4.15 2.27
N GLU A 110 14.09 -3.10 2.31
CA GLU A 110 14.40 -1.86 3.05
C GLU A 110 13.81 -1.88 4.46
N PHE A 111 12.67 -2.56 4.64
CA PHE A 111 11.92 -2.55 5.92
C PHE A 111 11.82 -3.94 6.57
N GLY A 112 12.27 -5.00 5.89
CA GLY A 112 12.16 -6.38 6.39
C GLY A 112 10.73 -6.91 6.43
N ILE A 113 9.80 -6.29 5.71
CA ILE A 113 8.37 -6.64 5.70
C ILE A 113 8.11 -7.60 4.55
N ARG A 114 7.66 -8.81 4.88
CA ARG A 114 7.33 -9.84 3.88
C ARG A 114 5.93 -9.58 3.30
N SER A 115 5.68 -10.09 2.11
CA SER A 115 4.36 -10.01 1.46
C SER A 115 3.22 -10.56 2.35
N ALA A 116 3.47 -11.66 3.06
CA ALA A 116 2.53 -12.24 4.03
C ALA A 116 2.18 -11.30 5.21
N ASP A 117 2.99 -10.28 5.49
CA ASP A 117 2.79 -9.31 6.57
C ASP A 117 2.15 -8.00 6.07
N LEU A 118 1.81 -7.86 4.78
CA LEU A 118 1.24 -6.64 4.20
C LEU A 118 -0.15 -6.29 4.72
N SER A 119 -0.97 -7.28 5.07
CA SER A 119 -2.26 -7.04 5.72
C SER A 119 -2.09 -6.33 7.06
N GLN A 120 -1.08 -6.71 7.83
CA GLN A 120 -0.75 -6.05 9.10
C GLN A 120 -0.10 -4.68 8.89
N LEU A 121 0.68 -4.52 7.83
CA LEU A 121 1.19 -3.21 7.42
C LEU A 121 0.03 -2.26 7.15
N HIS A 122 -0.96 -2.69 6.37
CA HIS A 122 -2.17 -1.93 6.09
C HIS A 122 -2.89 -1.50 7.38
N ASP A 123 -3.07 -2.41 8.34
CA ASP A 123 -3.66 -2.08 9.65
C ASP A 123 -2.88 -1.00 10.41
N VAL A 124 -1.55 -1.00 10.31
CA VAL A 124 -0.69 0.03 10.92
C VAL A 124 -0.84 1.37 10.19
N LEU A 125 -0.91 1.37 8.86
CA LEU A 125 -1.11 2.60 8.07
C LEU A 125 -2.48 3.24 8.36
N GLU A 126 -3.52 2.42 8.60
CA GLU A 126 -4.86 2.90 8.98
C GLU A 126 -4.97 3.31 10.46
N SER A 127 -4.03 2.90 11.30
CA SER A 127 -4.02 3.27 12.71
C SER A 127 -3.83 4.77 12.93
N ALA A 128 -4.16 5.26 14.12
CA ALA A 128 -3.94 6.66 14.49
C ALA A 128 -2.49 7.14 14.28
N LYS A 129 -1.51 6.23 14.39
CA LYS A 129 -0.09 6.54 14.13
C LYS A 129 0.19 6.71 12.65
N GLY A 130 -0.32 5.82 11.80
CA GLY A 130 -0.21 5.94 10.35
C GLY A 130 -0.87 7.22 9.84
N GLN A 131 -2.08 7.51 10.32
CA GLN A 131 -2.81 8.74 10.03
C GLN A 131 -2.07 10.01 10.52
N ALA A 132 -1.40 9.95 11.67
CA ALA A 132 -0.56 11.05 12.15
C ALA A 132 0.69 11.25 11.27
N ALA A 133 1.37 10.16 10.90
CA ALA A 133 2.52 10.20 10.00
C ALA A 133 2.12 10.75 8.62
N GLU A 134 0.95 10.38 8.11
CA GLU A 134 0.41 10.91 6.86
C GLU A 134 0.19 12.42 6.91
N LYS A 135 -0.41 12.95 7.99
CA LYS A 135 -0.62 14.39 8.17
C LYS A 135 0.69 15.18 8.22
N GLN A 136 1.75 14.55 8.71
CA GLN A 136 3.07 15.15 8.86
C GLN A 136 4.06 14.68 7.79
N LEU A 137 3.58 14.05 6.71
CA LEU A 137 4.41 13.28 5.79
C LEU A 137 5.68 14.02 5.37
N TYR A 138 5.53 15.21 4.77
CA TYR A 138 6.66 15.97 4.27
C TYR A 138 7.55 16.55 5.37
N VAL A 139 7.00 16.80 6.57
CA VAL A 139 7.82 17.23 7.73
C VAL A 139 8.73 16.10 8.15
N LEU A 140 8.20 14.88 8.27
CA LEU A 140 8.95 13.68 8.64
C LEU A 140 9.99 13.32 7.59
N LEU A 141 9.64 13.38 6.30
CA LEU A 141 10.56 13.06 5.22
C LEU A 141 11.69 14.09 5.08
N LYS A 142 11.45 15.37 5.40
CA LYS A 142 12.50 16.41 5.42
C LYS A 142 13.50 16.26 6.55
N GLN A 143 13.14 15.54 7.62
CA GLN A 143 14.04 15.25 8.75
C GLN A 143 15.02 14.12 8.44
N LEU A 144 14.77 13.33 7.40
CA LEU A 144 15.73 12.35 6.91
C LEU A 144 17.03 13.05 6.50
N ASP A 145 18.16 12.40 6.72
CA ASP A 145 19.42 12.88 6.18
C ASP A 145 19.38 12.91 4.65
N VAL A 146 20.32 13.64 4.06
CA VAL A 146 20.38 13.85 2.61
C VAL A 146 20.41 12.51 1.87
N SER A 147 21.26 11.56 2.28
CA SER A 147 21.42 10.26 1.62
C SER A 147 20.12 9.45 1.66
N ALA A 148 19.42 9.45 2.79
CA ALA A 148 18.13 8.79 2.94
C ALA A 148 17.04 9.41 2.03
N ARG A 149 17.07 10.74 1.80
CA ARG A 149 16.15 11.38 0.84
C ARG A 149 16.43 10.96 -0.60
N TYR A 150 17.71 10.90 -1.02
CA TYR A 150 18.08 10.35 -2.33
C TYR A 150 17.67 8.88 -2.48
N ARG A 151 17.90 8.08 -1.43
CA ARG A 151 17.49 6.67 -1.42
C ARG A 151 15.99 6.53 -1.62
N LEU A 152 15.18 7.29 -0.88
CA LEU A 152 13.72 7.28 -1.00
C LEU A 152 13.26 7.64 -2.41
N VAL A 153 13.81 8.69 -3.01
CA VAL A 153 13.47 9.07 -4.40
C VAL A 153 13.90 8.00 -5.40
N GLY A 154 15.05 7.35 -5.20
CA GLY A 154 15.46 6.20 -6.00
C GLY A 154 14.43 5.06 -5.95
N LEU A 155 13.97 4.70 -4.74
CA LEU A 155 12.93 3.69 -4.54
C LEU A 155 11.60 4.08 -5.19
N MET A 156 11.23 5.37 -5.15
CA MET A 156 10.06 5.87 -5.87
C MET A 156 10.21 5.71 -7.40
N ARG A 157 11.40 5.96 -7.95
CA ARG A 157 11.68 5.75 -9.39
C ARG A 157 11.58 4.28 -9.77
N GLU A 158 12.04 3.36 -8.91
CA GLU A 158 11.90 1.92 -9.15
C GLU A 158 10.42 1.53 -9.33
N ILE A 159 9.53 2.00 -8.46
CA ILE A 159 8.08 1.76 -8.58
C ILE A 159 7.53 2.47 -9.83
N ALA A 160 7.88 3.74 -10.02
CA ALA A 160 7.40 4.52 -11.16
C ALA A 160 7.81 3.92 -12.52
N ASN A 161 8.93 3.22 -12.61
CA ASN A 161 9.35 2.53 -13.84
C ASN A 161 8.58 1.22 -14.11
N ALA A 162 7.88 0.69 -13.10
CA ALA A 162 7.01 -0.48 -13.22
C ALA A 162 5.55 -0.11 -13.54
N CYS A 163 5.18 1.16 -13.37
CA CYS A 163 3.91 1.76 -13.74
C CYS A 163 3.76 1.85 -15.27
N ASP A 164 3.17 0.86 -15.94
CA ASP A 164 3.08 0.84 -17.42
C ASP A 164 2.09 1.88 -17.99
N ASP A 165 0.81 1.81 -17.62
CA ASP A 165 -0.25 2.66 -18.19
C ASP A 165 -0.22 4.12 -17.66
N ASN A 166 0.50 4.35 -16.57
CA ASN A 166 0.50 5.59 -15.78
C ASN A 166 1.91 6.11 -15.47
N GLN A 167 2.93 5.64 -16.22
CA GLN A 167 4.34 5.96 -16.00
C GLN A 167 4.61 7.47 -15.89
N GLU A 168 4.04 8.27 -16.78
CA GLU A 168 4.26 9.72 -16.80
C GLU A 168 3.76 10.39 -15.51
N GLN A 169 2.62 9.95 -14.99
CA GLN A 169 2.07 10.48 -13.75
C GLN A 169 2.92 10.06 -12.54
N ALA A 170 3.36 8.80 -12.52
CA ALA A 170 4.27 8.29 -11.50
C ALA A 170 5.59 9.07 -11.48
N VAL A 171 6.21 9.25 -12.65
CA VAL A 171 7.46 10.02 -12.82
C VAL A 171 7.27 11.48 -12.40
N ARG A 172 6.14 12.11 -12.76
CA ARG A 172 5.82 13.47 -12.31
C ARG A 172 5.69 13.54 -10.79
N LEU A 173 5.06 12.56 -10.15
CA LEU A 173 4.97 12.50 -8.67
C LEU A 173 6.36 12.37 -8.03
N VAL A 174 7.23 11.53 -8.59
CA VAL A 174 8.63 11.42 -8.15
C VAL A 174 9.33 12.78 -8.23
N PHE A 175 9.30 13.42 -9.40
CA PHE A 175 9.98 14.69 -9.63
C PHE A 175 9.50 15.78 -8.67
N MET A 176 8.18 15.93 -8.51
CA MET A 176 7.61 16.90 -7.57
C MET A 176 8.03 16.63 -6.12
N THR A 177 8.10 15.35 -5.74
CA THR A 177 8.52 14.96 -4.40
C THR A 177 10.00 15.23 -4.17
N ALA A 178 10.88 14.91 -5.12
CA ALA A 178 12.31 15.21 -5.05
C ALA A 178 12.56 16.71 -4.82
N ARG A 179 11.84 17.57 -5.55
CA ARG A 179 11.92 19.03 -5.38
C ARG A 179 11.42 19.47 -4.00
N LEU A 180 10.32 18.88 -3.50
CA LEU A 180 9.83 19.15 -2.15
C LEU A 180 10.82 18.72 -1.05
N LEU A 181 11.62 17.68 -1.30
CA LEU A 181 12.67 17.19 -0.41
C LEU A 181 14.00 17.97 -0.56
N GLY A 182 14.03 18.99 -1.42
CA GLY A 182 15.17 19.90 -1.59
C GLY A 182 16.29 19.36 -2.48
N MET A 183 15.99 18.43 -3.39
CA MET A 183 16.96 17.89 -4.36
C MET A 183 16.94 18.72 -5.63
N GLU A 184 18.09 18.90 -6.30
CA GLU A 184 18.19 19.71 -7.51
C GLU A 184 17.49 19.11 -8.74
N ALA A 185 17.13 19.94 -9.74
CA ALA A 185 16.37 19.47 -10.91
C ALA A 185 17.14 18.41 -11.71
N GLU A 186 18.47 18.53 -11.72
CA GLU A 186 19.41 17.61 -12.36
C GLU A 186 19.52 16.27 -11.61
N GLU A 187 19.07 16.26 -10.35
CA GLU A 187 19.18 15.14 -9.43
C GLU A 187 17.85 14.42 -9.19
N ALA A 188 16.74 15.02 -9.64
CA ALA A 188 15.37 14.51 -9.52
C ALA A 188 15.06 13.42 -10.57
#